data_AF-A0AAP0ERB3-F1
#
_entry.id   AF-A0AAP0ERB3-F1
#
_cell.length_a   1.000
_cell.length_b   1.000
_cell.length_c   1.000
_cell.angle_alpha   90.00
_cell.angle_beta   90.00
_cell.angle_gamma   90.00
#
_symmetry.space_group_name_H-M   'P 1'
#
loop_
_entity.id
_entity.type
_entity.pdbx_description
1 polymer ?
#
loop_
_entity_poly.entity_id
_entity_poly.type
_entity_poly.pdbx_seq_one_letter_code
_entity_poly.pdbx_strand_id
1 'polypeptide(L)'
;MSVMDMKLMACFVLVVFISILSSSLAQSSSNFTRDSLDFLVQDYALRGLSRAQTGFIHEVSLPANLSGMEALVVRIRSGNFRSKGVNYTSFTIPPRVLPIPHVRRLALVFQNLGNLSSYYSLEGYSLVTPVVAFFAYDALHISSNRFKRINLIVEGDPILVHFPQIVLPEHANFTLKCVQYGVNEPAKISEMNTSNLCFTRVQGHFSIVTLMEPKIVVKKNKKEILWKCWVVGFALAFIGLVTVASVTMMMIRYLKCKKVEEMEKQSNGAEAFNYVWIGDCKMPSAATLRTQPILENREVP
;
A
#
# COMPACT_ATOMS: atom_id res chain seq x y z
N MET A 1 43.78 18.19 8.65
CA MET A 1 42.41 17.70 8.38
C MET A 1 41.57 18.88 7.93
N SER A 2 41.32 19.00 6.62
CA SER A 2 40.69 20.21 6.07
C SER A 2 39.18 20.21 6.35
N VAL A 3 38.61 21.38 6.63
CA VAL A 3 37.17 21.57 6.94
C VAL A 3 36.25 21.04 5.82
N MET A 4 36.81 20.85 4.63
CA MET A 4 36.10 20.39 3.44
C MET A 4 35.81 18.88 3.48
N ASP A 5 36.69 18.08 4.07
CA ASP A 5 36.54 16.61 4.15
C ASP A 5 35.44 16.19 5.14
N MET A 6 35.29 16.96 6.22
CA MET A 6 34.27 16.72 7.25
C MET A 6 32.86 17.05 6.74
N LYS A 7 32.73 18.08 5.90
CA LYS A 7 31.45 18.45 5.26
C LYS A 7 31.00 17.40 4.24
N LEU A 8 31.95 16.82 3.50
CA LEU A 8 31.64 15.81 2.49
C LEU A 8 31.13 14.51 3.13
N MET A 9 31.76 14.06 4.22
CA MET A 9 31.31 12.89 4.98
C MET A 9 29.94 13.13 5.65
N ALA A 10 29.70 14.33 6.19
CA ALA A 10 28.41 14.69 6.77
C ALA A 10 27.29 14.70 5.72
N CYS A 11 27.53 15.24 4.52
CA CYS A 11 26.59 15.19 3.41
C CYS A 11 26.26 13.74 3.00
N PHE A 12 27.26 12.86 2.96
CA PHE A 12 27.06 11.47 2.57
C PHE A 12 26.19 10.70 3.58
N VAL A 13 26.45 10.88 4.88
CA VAL A 13 25.63 10.29 5.95
C VAL A 13 24.19 10.82 5.90
N LEU A 14 24.02 12.11 5.63
CA LEU A 14 22.71 12.76 5.58
C LEU A 14 21.88 12.31 4.35
N VAL A 15 22.53 12.09 3.20
CA VAL A 15 21.89 11.52 2.00
C VAL A 15 21.46 10.07 2.22
N VAL A 16 22.28 9.27 2.91
CA VAL A 16 21.93 7.89 3.27
C VAL A 16 20.76 7.88 4.26
N PHE A 17 20.76 8.78 5.26
CA PHE A 17 19.66 8.89 6.24
C PHE A 17 18.33 9.29 5.57
N ILE A 18 18.36 10.26 4.65
CA ILE A 18 17.17 10.68 3.88
C ILE A 18 16.67 9.55 2.98
N SER A 19 17.58 8.76 2.39
CA SER A 19 17.21 7.61 1.54
C SER A 19 16.53 6.49 2.35
N ILE A 20 16.93 6.29 3.60
CA ILE A 20 16.31 5.32 4.52
C ILE A 20 14.95 5.84 5.05
N LEU A 21 14.80 7.15 5.26
CA LEU A 21 13.49 7.76 5.60
C LEU A 21 12.51 7.76 4.43
N SER A 22 13.01 7.80 3.19
CA SER A 22 12.17 7.82 1.99
C SER A 22 11.55 6.45 1.69
N SER A 23 12.21 5.36 2.12
CA SER A 23 11.69 3.98 1.96
C SER A 23 10.68 3.57 3.04
N SER A 24 10.66 4.24 4.20
CA SER A 24 9.63 4.06 5.24
C SER A 24 8.35 4.87 4.98
N LEU A 25 8.39 5.84 4.05
CA LEU A 25 7.24 6.61 3.59
C LEU A 25 6.67 6.08 2.26
N ALA A 26 6.91 4.80 1.95
CA ALA A 26 6.10 4.08 0.98
C ALA A 26 4.73 3.80 1.62
N GLN A 27 3.76 4.63 1.25
CA GLN A 27 2.37 4.59 1.66
C GLN A 27 1.87 3.16 1.86
N SER A 28 1.42 2.88 3.09
CA SER A 28 0.43 1.84 3.38
C SER A 28 -0.83 2.16 2.57
N SER A 29 -0.90 1.74 1.31
CA SER A 29 -2.16 1.52 0.63
C SER A 29 -2.82 0.36 1.38
N SER A 30 -3.65 0.68 2.38
CA SER A 30 -4.38 -0.32 3.13
C SER A 30 -5.27 -1.09 2.16
N ASN A 31 -4.82 -2.28 1.75
CA ASN A 31 -5.62 -3.19 0.95
C ASN A 31 -6.77 -3.67 1.83
N PHE A 32 -7.90 -2.98 1.78
CA PHE A 32 -9.11 -3.40 2.47
C PHE A 32 -9.61 -4.70 1.84
N THR A 33 -9.69 -5.77 2.62
CA THR A 33 -10.48 -6.93 2.25
C THR A 33 -11.96 -6.60 2.41
N ARG A 34 -12.84 -7.26 1.65
CA ARG A 34 -14.31 -7.04 1.74
C ARG A 34 -14.81 -7.16 3.18
N ASP A 35 -14.35 -8.17 3.91
CA ASP A 35 -14.73 -8.38 5.31
C ASP A 35 -14.21 -7.29 6.25
N SER A 36 -13.02 -6.75 5.99
CA SER A 36 -12.47 -5.65 6.80
C SER A 36 -13.25 -4.35 6.62
N LEU A 37 -13.76 -4.10 5.40
CA LEU A 37 -14.60 -2.95 5.09
C LEU A 37 -15.96 -3.08 5.79
N ASP A 38 -16.59 -4.26 5.68
CA ASP A 38 -17.84 -4.58 6.39
C ASP A 38 -17.73 -4.35 7.89
N PHE A 39 -16.66 -4.85 8.51
CA PHE A 39 -16.42 -4.71 9.95
C PHE A 39 -16.24 -3.25 10.36
N LEU A 40 -15.53 -2.47 9.55
CA LEU A 40 -15.32 -1.04 9.82
C LEU A 40 -16.64 -0.27 9.73
N VAL A 41 -17.40 -0.45 8.65
CA VAL A 41 -18.72 0.20 8.48
C VAL A 41 -19.68 -0.20 9.61
N GLN A 42 -19.65 -1.47 10.02
CA GLN A 42 -20.42 -1.98 11.14
C GLN A 42 -20.08 -1.26 12.47
N ASP A 43 -18.80 -1.02 12.77
CA ASP A 43 -18.39 -0.30 13.99
C ASP A 43 -18.93 1.14 14.02
N TYR A 44 -18.86 1.85 12.89
CA TYR A 44 -19.44 3.20 12.79
C TYR A 44 -20.97 3.19 12.89
N ALA A 45 -21.63 2.21 12.26
CA ALA A 45 -23.08 2.07 12.34
C ALA A 45 -23.56 1.80 13.78
N LEU A 46 -22.79 1.03 14.55
CA LEU A 46 -23.07 0.76 15.96
C LEU A 46 -23.03 2.04 16.81
N ARG A 47 -22.02 2.89 16.61
CA ARG A 47 -21.89 4.18 17.31
C ARG A 47 -23.10 5.07 17.05
N GLY A 48 -23.58 5.10 15.80
CA GLY A 48 -24.78 5.85 15.39
C GLY A 48 -26.06 5.36 16.07
N LEU A 49 -26.17 4.06 16.39
CA LEU A 49 -27.37 3.48 16.99
C LEU A 49 -27.56 3.76 18.48
N SER A 50 -26.52 4.21 19.19
CA SER A 50 -26.60 4.56 20.61
C SER A 50 -27.63 5.66 20.90
N ARG A 51 -27.83 6.58 19.95
CA ARG A 51 -28.77 7.72 20.05
C ARG A 51 -30.00 7.57 19.15
N ALA A 52 -30.08 6.49 18.39
CA ALA A 52 -31.10 6.29 17.36
C ALA A 52 -32.46 5.86 17.92
N GLN A 53 -33.52 6.49 17.39
CA GLN A 53 -34.89 6.05 17.61
C GLN A 53 -35.18 4.78 16.81
N THR A 54 -35.96 3.86 17.41
CA THR A 54 -36.34 2.61 16.76
C THR A 54 -37.33 2.88 15.62
N GLY A 55 -37.12 2.27 14.46
CA GLY A 55 -37.98 2.38 13.28
C GLY A 55 -37.60 3.51 12.33
N PHE A 56 -36.69 4.40 12.72
CA PHE A 56 -36.16 5.47 11.87
C PHE A 56 -34.78 5.10 11.34
N ILE A 57 -34.50 5.50 10.10
CA ILE A 57 -33.15 5.40 9.54
C ILE A 57 -32.30 6.56 10.06
N HIS A 58 -31.04 6.26 10.32
CA HIS A 58 -30.00 7.24 10.64
C HIS A 58 -28.86 7.07 9.65
N GLU A 59 -28.33 8.19 9.18
CA GLU A 59 -27.10 8.20 8.40
C GLU A 59 -25.90 7.90 9.29
N VAL A 60 -24.97 7.10 8.78
CA VAL A 60 -23.77 6.72 9.50
C VAL A 60 -22.65 7.70 9.14
N SER A 61 -22.11 8.40 10.13
CA SER A 61 -20.95 9.28 9.94
C SER A 61 -19.68 8.44 9.73
N LEU A 62 -19.30 8.26 8.45
CA LEU A 62 -18.12 7.51 8.05
C LEU A 62 -16.84 8.37 8.13
N PRO A 63 -15.66 7.75 8.36
CA PRO A 63 -14.39 8.47 8.38
C PRO A 63 -13.98 8.91 6.97
N ALA A 64 -13.09 9.91 6.87
CA ALA A 64 -12.60 10.44 5.60
C ALA A 64 -11.99 9.37 4.66
N ASN A 65 -11.46 8.28 5.21
CA ASN A 65 -10.91 7.16 4.44
C ASN A 65 -11.97 6.38 3.65
N LEU A 66 -13.25 6.50 4.02
CA LEU A 66 -14.40 5.95 3.31
C LEU A 66 -15.19 7.04 2.56
N SER A 67 -14.53 8.15 2.22
CA SER A 67 -15.14 9.20 1.41
C SER A 67 -15.65 8.66 0.07
N GLY A 68 -16.89 9.00 -0.28
CA GLY A 68 -17.56 8.50 -1.49
C GLY A 68 -18.36 7.20 -1.30
N MET A 69 -18.42 6.68 -0.06
CA MET A 69 -19.35 5.64 0.35
C MET A 69 -20.44 6.25 1.25
N GLU A 70 -21.65 5.73 1.13
CA GLU A 70 -22.78 6.08 1.99
C GLU A 70 -23.20 4.84 2.79
N ALA A 71 -23.53 5.04 4.07
CA ALA A 71 -24.07 3.98 4.91
C ALA A 71 -25.22 4.50 5.76
N LEU A 72 -26.26 3.68 5.87
CA LEU A 72 -27.48 3.96 6.61
C LEU A 72 -27.74 2.84 7.61
N VAL A 73 -28.29 3.17 8.77
CA VAL A 73 -28.61 2.17 9.80
C VAL A 73 -30.01 2.39 10.36
N VAL A 74 -30.76 1.30 10.55
CA VAL A 74 -32.09 1.31 11.18
C VAL A 74 -32.20 0.21 12.21
N ARG A 75 -32.68 0.56 13.41
CA ARG A 75 -33.02 -0.41 14.45
C ARG A 75 -34.51 -0.72 14.40
N ILE A 76 -34.89 -1.98 14.23
CA ILE A 76 -36.28 -2.43 14.11
C ILE A 76 -36.58 -3.62 15.04
N ARG A 77 -37.83 -3.75 15.50
CA ARG A 77 -38.27 -4.96 16.22
C ARG A 77 -38.49 -6.09 15.22
N SER A 78 -38.05 -7.30 15.53
CA SER A 78 -38.14 -8.44 14.61
C SER A 78 -39.57 -8.79 14.21
N GLY A 79 -40.54 -8.61 15.12
CA GLY A 79 -41.96 -8.80 14.78
C GLY A 79 -42.46 -7.81 13.73
N ASN A 80 -42.06 -6.53 13.81
CA ASN A 80 -42.44 -5.52 12.82
C ASN A 80 -41.70 -5.71 11.50
N PHE A 81 -40.41 -6.09 11.57
CA PHE A 81 -39.64 -6.47 10.40
C PHE A 81 -40.29 -7.64 9.64
N ARG A 82 -40.71 -8.68 10.35
CA ARG A 82 -41.42 -9.83 9.76
C ARG A 82 -42.77 -9.45 9.16
N SER A 83 -43.55 -8.59 9.82
CA SER A 83 -44.91 -8.28 9.36
C SER A 83 -44.96 -7.26 8.23
N LYS A 84 -44.06 -6.27 8.22
CA LYS A 84 -44.09 -5.15 7.26
C LYS A 84 -42.96 -5.16 6.25
N GLY A 85 -41.87 -5.87 6.49
CA GLY A 85 -40.65 -5.71 5.71
C GLY A 85 -40.03 -4.32 5.89
N VAL A 86 -39.15 -3.95 4.97
CA VAL A 86 -38.44 -2.67 4.93
C VAL A 86 -38.20 -2.27 3.48
N ASN A 87 -38.52 -1.02 3.12
CA ASN A 87 -38.22 -0.49 1.79
C ASN A 87 -37.42 0.79 1.94
N TYR A 88 -36.14 0.77 1.53
CA TYR A 88 -35.26 1.92 1.58
C TYR A 88 -34.22 1.92 0.47
N THR A 89 -33.98 3.11 -0.08
CA THR A 89 -32.95 3.42 -1.09
C THR A 89 -32.89 2.39 -2.22
N SER A 90 -31.97 1.43 -2.11
CA SER A 90 -31.69 0.40 -3.11
C SER A 90 -32.30 -0.95 -2.78
N PHE A 91 -33.04 -1.11 -1.67
CA PHE A 91 -33.52 -2.40 -1.20
C PHE A 91 -34.99 -2.38 -0.78
N THR A 92 -35.76 -3.30 -1.35
CA THR A 92 -37.10 -3.66 -0.88
C THR A 92 -37.06 -5.07 -0.29
N ILE A 93 -37.03 -5.14 1.04
CA ILE A 93 -37.13 -6.37 1.81
C ILE A 93 -38.61 -6.63 2.10
N PRO A 94 -39.21 -7.71 1.58
CA PRO A 94 -40.63 -7.97 1.77
C PRO A 94 -40.95 -8.41 3.20
N PRO A 95 -42.24 -8.49 3.57
CA PRO A 95 -42.69 -9.23 4.75
C PRO A 95 -42.24 -10.70 4.72
N ARG A 96 -42.39 -11.40 5.86
CA ARG A 96 -42.06 -12.82 6.05
C ARG A 96 -40.56 -13.15 5.96
N VAL A 97 -39.69 -12.17 6.23
CA VAL A 97 -38.26 -12.40 6.44
C VAL A 97 -37.97 -12.62 7.93
N LEU A 98 -37.26 -13.71 8.24
CA LEU A 98 -37.00 -14.17 9.60
C LEU A 98 -35.50 -14.11 9.95
N PRO A 99 -35.12 -13.49 11.08
CA PRO A 99 -33.76 -13.54 11.58
C PRO A 99 -33.45 -14.90 12.22
N ILE A 100 -32.26 -15.44 11.93
CA ILE A 100 -31.72 -16.65 12.54
C ILE A 100 -30.31 -16.40 13.07
N PRO A 101 -30.07 -16.57 14.39
CA PRO A 101 -31.06 -16.94 15.42
C PRO A 101 -32.11 -15.84 15.65
N HIS A 102 -33.25 -16.21 16.25
CA HIS A 102 -34.28 -15.22 16.58
C HIS A 102 -33.75 -14.22 17.62
N VAL A 103 -33.91 -12.93 17.33
CA VAL A 103 -33.60 -11.84 18.26
C VAL A 103 -34.80 -10.92 18.40
N ARG A 104 -34.88 -10.15 19.49
CA ARG A 104 -36.02 -9.22 19.71
C ARG A 104 -35.92 -7.95 18.86
N ARG A 105 -34.69 -7.47 18.61
CA ARG A 105 -34.40 -6.26 17.84
C ARG A 105 -33.24 -6.52 16.89
N LEU A 106 -33.39 -6.04 15.67
CA LEU A 106 -32.41 -6.12 14.60
C LEU A 106 -31.91 -4.72 14.26
N ALA A 107 -30.63 -4.62 13.88
CA ALA A 107 -30.12 -3.49 13.13
C ALA A 107 -29.90 -3.93 11.68
N LEU A 108 -30.46 -3.17 10.74
CA LEU A 108 -30.15 -3.31 9.33
C LEU A 108 -29.19 -2.18 8.96
N VAL A 109 -28.07 -2.55 8.35
CA VAL A 109 -27.09 -1.61 7.82
C VAL A 109 -27.14 -1.71 6.30
N PHE A 110 -27.47 -0.61 5.65
CA PHE A 110 -27.44 -0.46 4.20
C PHE A 110 -26.19 0.30 3.80
N GLN A 111 -25.60 -0.08 2.67
CA GLN A 111 -24.33 0.43 2.20
C GLN A 111 -24.42 0.72 0.70
N ASN A 112 -23.84 1.83 0.27
CA ASN A 112 -23.60 2.16 -1.12
C ASN A 112 -22.14 2.55 -1.26
N LEU A 113 -21.34 1.69 -1.90
CA LEU A 113 -19.89 1.85 -1.95
C LEU A 113 -19.46 2.97 -2.90
N GLY A 114 -20.34 3.43 -3.80
CA GLY A 114 -20.03 4.52 -4.74
C GLY A 114 -18.70 4.28 -5.45
N ASN A 115 -17.74 5.19 -5.24
CA ASN A 115 -16.41 5.13 -5.86
C ASN A 115 -15.54 3.95 -5.38
N LEU A 116 -15.83 3.39 -4.20
CA LEU A 116 -15.14 2.21 -3.65
C LEU A 116 -15.62 0.89 -4.27
N SER A 117 -16.53 0.94 -5.25
CA SER A 117 -16.99 -0.26 -5.97
C SER A 117 -15.88 -0.97 -6.74
N SER A 118 -14.75 -0.29 -7.00
CA SER A 118 -13.58 -0.85 -7.68
C SER A 118 -12.98 -2.06 -6.95
N TYR A 119 -13.13 -2.17 -5.62
CA TYR A 119 -12.68 -3.33 -4.83
C TYR A 119 -13.47 -4.63 -5.14
N TYR A 120 -14.55 -4.54 -5.89
CA TYR A 120 -15.43 -5.67 -6.25
C TYR A 120 -15.30 -6.05 -7.73
N SER A 121 -14.23 -5.62 -8.41
CA SER A 121 -13.96 -6.00 -9.80
C SER A 121 -13.98 -7.52 -9.99
N LEU A 122 -14.57 -7.97 -11.09
CA LEU A 122 -14.65 -9.38 -11.48
C LEU A 122 -13.99 -9.58 -12.84
N GLU A 123 -13.20 -10.65 -12.98
CA GLU A 123 -12.53 -10.94 -14.24
C GLU A 123 -13.54 -11.21 -15.37
N GLY A 124 -13.35 -10.57 -16.52
CA GLY A 124 -14.24 -10.70 -17.68
C GLY A 124 -15.54 -9.87 -17.61
N TYR A 125 -15.75 -9.13 -16.52
CA TYR A 125 -16.94 -8.31 -16.31
C TYR A 125 -16.58 -6.89 -15.90
N SER A 126 -17.37 -5.92 -16.34
CA SER A 126 -17.28 -4.53 -15.89
C SER A 126 -18.53 -4.16 -15.09
N LEU A 127 -18.32 -3.53 -13.93
CA LEU A 127 -19.40 -2.97 -13.11
C LEU A 127 -20.06 -1.81 -13.87
N VAL A 128 -21.39 -1.88 -13.98
CA VAL A 128 -22.23 -0.83 -14.59
C VAL A 128 -22.80 0.10 -13.52
N THR A 129 -22.95 -0.43 -12.31
CA THR A 129 -23.56 0.28 -11.16
C THR A 129 -22.66 0.20 -9.94
N PRO A 130 -22.76 1.15 -8.99
CA PRO A 130 -22.06 1.03 -7.73
C PRO A 130 -22.52 -0.21 -6.97
N VAL A 131 -21.62 -0.76 -6.17
CA VAL A 131 -21.93 -1.92 -5.32
C VAL A 131 -22.76 -1.44 -4.13
N VAL A 132 -23.93 -2.04 -3.97
CA VAL A 132 -24.81 -1.80 -2.83
C VAL A 132 -24.87 -3.04 -1.96
N ALA A 133 -24.99 -2.89 -0.66
CA ALA A 133 -25.04 -4.01 0.27
C ALA A 133 -26.03 -3.76 1.40
N PHE A 134 -26.49 -4.85 2.00
CA PHE A 134 -27.21 -4.78 3.26
C PHE A 134 -26.86 -5.97 4.15
N PHE A 135 -26.85 -5.73 5.46
CA PHE A 135 -26.58 -6.74 6.47
C PHE A 135 -27.47 -6.57 7.70
N ALA A 136 -27.88 -7.69 8.30
CA ALA A 136 -28.62 -7.73 9.55
C ALA A 136 -27.72 -8.10 10.74
N TYR A 137 -27.97 -7.43 11.87
CA TYR A 137 -27.22 -7.61 13.11
C TYR A 137 -28.13 -7.68 14.33
N ASP A 138 -27.66 -8.35 15.38
CA ASP A 138 -28.32 -8.31 16.70
C ASP A 138 -28.19 -6.90 17.29
N ALA A 139 -29.33 -6.28 17.60
CA ALA A 139 -29.41 -4.96 18.21
C ALA A 139 -30.14 -4.96 19.56
N LEU A 140 -30.16 -6.09 20.28
CA LEU A 140 -30.72 -6.16 21.63
C LEU A 140 -29.86 -5.37 22.62
N HIS A 141 -28.54 -5.58 22.58
CA HIS A 141 -27.56 -4.95 23.47
C HIS A 141 -26.58 -4.11 22.66
N ILE A 142 -26.84 -2.81 22.56
CA ILE A 142 -25.97 -1.86 21.83
C ILE A 142 -24.65 -1.61 22.59
N SER A 143 -24.64 -1.83 23.90
CA SER A 143 -23.49 -1.59 24.78
C SER A 143 -22.35 -2.62 24.64
N SER A 144 -22.57 -3.76 23.98
CA SER A 144 -21.59 -4.86 23.95
C SER A 144 -20.45 -4.68 22.93
N ASN A 145 -20.39 -3.54 22.24
CA ASN A 145 -19.39 -3.18 21.21
C ASN A 145 -19.20 -4.20 20.07
N ARG A 146 -20.08 -5.20 19.97
CA ARG A 146 -19.99 -6.29 18.99
C ARG A 146 -21.38 -6.67 18.50
N PHE A 147 -21.82 -6.01 17.44
CA PHE A 147 -22.92 -6.53 16.64
C PHE A 147 -22.57 -7.92 16.12
N LYS A 148 -23.41 -8.90 16.48
CA LYS A 148 -23.32 -10.23 15.89
C LYS A 148 -24.11 -10.22 14.61
N ARG A 149 -23.47 -10.54 13.49
CA ARG A 149 -24.16 -10.73 12.20
C ARG A 149 -25.21 -11.83 12.35
N ILE A 150 -26.41 -11.57 11.86
CA ILE A 150 -27.55 -12.48 11.88
C ILE A 150 -27.88 -12.85 10.45
N ASN A 151 -28.23 -14.11 10.22
CA ASN A 151 -28.68 -14.55 8.91
C ASN A 151 -30.17 -14.32 8.76
N LEU A 152 -30.61 -14.05 7.55
CA LEU A 152 -32.03 -13.88 7.23
C LEU A 152 -32.51 -15.06 6.40
N ILE A 153 -33.65 -15.63 6.76
CA ILE A 153 -34.40 -16.55 5.92
C ILE A 153 -35.56 -15.80 5.29
N VAL A 154 -35.63 -15.82 3.98
CA VAL A 154 -36.67 -15.15 3.18
C VAL A 154 -37.74 -16.17 2.79
N GLU A 155 -38.87 -16.16 3.49
CA GLU A 155 -40.04 -16.99 3.17
C GLU A 155 -40.99 -16.22 2.23
N GLY A 156 -41.29 -16.76 1.05
CA GLY A 156 -42.16 -16.10 0.07
C GLY A 156 -41.40 -15.28 -0.96
N ASP A 157 -41.75 -14.00 -1.11
CA ASP A 157 -41.20 -13.13 -2.15
C ASP A 157 -39.70 -12.84 -1.93
N PRO A 158 -38.90 -12.72 -3.00
CA PRO A 158 -37.48 -12.37 -2.88
C PRO A 158 -37.28 -10.91 -2.47
N ILE A 159 -36.11 -10.61 -1.93
CA ILE A 159 -35.63 -9.24 -1.70
C ILE A 159 -35.31 -8.62 -3.06
N LEU A 160 -35.78 -7.40 -3.26
CA LEU A 160 -35.55 -6.64 -4.49
C LEU A 160 -34.40 -5.66 -4.27
N VAL A 161 -33.44 -5.66 -5.19
CA VAL A 161 -32.31 -4.72 -5.23
C VAL A 161 -32.50 -3.79 -6.42
N HIS A 162 -32.75 -2.53 -6.13
CA HIS A 162 -33.00 -1.46 -7.08
C HIS A 162 -31.73 -0.67 -7.37
N PHE A 163 -31.45 -0.47 -8.64
CA PHE A 163 -30.38 0.37 -9.13
C PHE A 163 -30.95 1.58 -9.88
N PRO A 164 -30.20 2.70 -9.97
CA PRO A 164 -30.56 3.81 -10.84
C PRO A 164 -30.73 3.35 -12.30
N GLN A 165 -31.51 4.09 -13.06
CA GLN A 165 -31.78 3.74 -14.46
C GLN A 165 -30.48 3.73 -15.27
N ILE A 166 -30.14 2.58 -15.83
CA ILE A 166 -28.96 2.43 -16.68
C ILE A 166 -29.32 2.92 -18.09
N VAL A 167 -28.59 3.92 -18.57
CA VAL A 167 -28.66 4.38 -19.97
C VAL A 167 -27.52 3.70 -20.72
N LEU A 168 -27.88 2.78 -21.62
CA LEU A 168 -26.90 2.08 -22.46
C LEU A 168 -26.86 2.72 -23.85
N PRO A 169 -25.68 2.77 -24.49
CA PRO A 169 -25.56 3.16 -25.90
C PRO A 169 -26.46 2.30 -26.80
N GLU A 170 -27.25 2.94 -27.67
CA GLU A 170 -28.25 2.29 -28.55
C GLU A 170 -27.66 1.29 -29.57
N HIS A 171 -26.33 1.21 -29.72
CA HIS A 171 -25.66 0.44 -30.77
C HIS A 171 -24.76 -0.69 -30.24
N ALA A 172 -24.84 -1.01 -28.96
CA ALA A 172 -24.06 -2.10 -28.37
C ALA A 172 -24.97 -3.08 -27.62
N ASN A 173 -24.82 -4.36 -27.96
CA ASN A 173 -25.56 -5.46 -27.35
C ASN A 173 -24.95 -5.79 -25.98
N PHE A 174 -25.23 -4.95 -24.98
CA PHE A 174 -24.77 -5.20 -23.61
C PHE A 174 -25.70 -6.18 -22.90
N THR A 175 -25.17 -7.36 -22.59
CA THR A 175 -25.87 -8.32 -21.72
C THR A 175 -25.62 -7.97 -20.26
N LEU A 176 -26.58 -7.26 -19.66
CA LEU A 176 -26.58 -6.96 -18.23
C LEU A 176 -26.85 -8.23 -17.41
N LYS A 177 -26.08 -8.42 -16.35
CA LYS A 177 -26.24 -9.51 -15.39
C LYS A 177 -26.20 -8.98 -13.97
N CYS A 178 -26.97 -9.62 -13.10
CA CYS A 178 -26.91 -9.36 -11.67
C CYS A 178 -25.75 -10.14 -11.06
N VAL A 179 -25.03 -9.50 -10.14
CA VAL A 179 -23.96 -10.14 -9.39
C VAL A 179 -24.25 -10.00 -7.92
N GLN A 180 -24.08 -11.11 -7.22
CA GLN A 180 -24.14 -11.20 -5.78
C GLN A 180 -22.80 -11.70 -5.24
N TYR A 181 -22.21 -10.93 -4.33
CA TYR A 181 -21.05 -11.35 -3.55
C TYR A 181 -21.52 -11.85 -2.20
N GLY A 182 -21.44 -13.16 -2.00
CA GLY A 182 -21.70 -13.79 -0.71
C GLY A 182 -20.56 -13.53 0.28
N VAL A 183 -20.83 -13.82 1.55
CA VAL A 183 -19.82 -13.77 2.61
C VAL A 183 -18.88 -14.95 2.42
N ASN A 184 -17.59 -14.70 2.15
CA ASN A 184 -16.58 -15.75 1.90
C ASN A 184 -16.90 -16.71 0.73
N GLU A 185 -17.83 -16.34 -0.13
CA GLU A 185 -18.22 -17.13 -1.30
C GLU A 185 -17.80 -16.41 -2.58
N PRO A 186 -17.51 -17.17 -3.67
CA PRO A 186 -17.30 -16.56 -4.96
C PRO A 186 -18.55 -15.78 -5.40
N ALA A 187 -18.34 -14.75 -6.23
CA ALA A 187 -19.44 -13.98 -6.77
C ALA A 187 -20.35 -14.87 -7.63
N LYS A 188 -21.64 -14.83 -7.36
CA LYS A 188 -22.68 -15.54 -8.12
C LYS A 188 -23.26 -14.57 -9.13
N ILE A 189 -23.27 -14.99 -10.39
CA ILE A 189 -23.81 -14.21 -11.49
C ILE A 189 -25.15 -14.84 -11.88
N SER A 190 -26.19 -14.01 -11.98
CA SER A 190 -27.51 -14.42 -12.43
C SER A 190 -27.97 -13.59 -13.61
N GLU A 191 -28.78 -14.21 -14.46
CA GLU A 191 -29.46 -13.50 -15.55
C GLU A 191 -30.47 -12.50 -14.98
N MET A 192 -30.75 -11.47 -15.78
CA MET A 192 -31.58 -10.35 -15.39
C MET A 192 -32.79 -10.28 -16.30
N ASN A 193 -34.00 -10.34 -15.72
CA ASN A 193 -35.24 -10.29 -16.49
C ASN A 193 -35.74 -8.85 -16.70
N THR A 194 -35.43 -7.95 -15.77
CA THR A 194 -35.88 -6.56 -15.78
C THR A 194 -34.68 -5.65 -15.60
N SER A 195 -34.49 -4.66 -16.47
CA SER A 195 -33.38 -3.70 -16.35
C SER A 195 -33.43 -2.99 -14.99
N ASN A 196 -32.27 -2.85 -14.34
CA ASN A 196 -32.06 -2.15 -13.05
C ASN A 196 -32.61 -2.82 -11.78
N LEU A 197 -33.11 -4.06 -11.87
CA LEU A 197 -33.63 -4.82 -10.75
C LEU A 197 -32.96 -6.19 -10.60
N CYS A 198 -32.46 -6.49 -9.40
CA CYS A 198 -31.96 -7.83 -9.06
C CYS A 198 -32.80 -8.46 -7.95
N PHE A 199 -32.97 -9.79 -8.01
CA PHE A 199 -33.70 -10.57 -7.01
C PHE A 199 -32.74 -11.41 -6.18
N THR A 200 -32.89 -11.41 -4.86
CA THR A 200 -32.07 -12.22 -3.96
C THR A 200 -32.87 -12.75 -2.77
N ARG A 201 -32.34 -13.80 -2.13
CA ARG A 201 -32.90 -14.37 -0.88
C ARG A 201 -31.91 -14.31 0.28
N VAL A 202 -30.75 -13.70 0.06
CA VAL A 202 -29.68 -13.62 1.06
C VAL A 202 -29.19 -12.19 1.18
N GLN A 203 -28.51 -11.92 2.29
CA GLN A 203 -27.80 -10.67 2.52
C GLN A 203 -26.40 -10.72 1.90
N GLY A 204 -25.81 -9.57 1.57
CA GLY A 204 -24.52 -9.48 0.91
C GLY A 204 -24.36 -8.21 0.09
N HIS A 205 -23.43 -8.25 -0.85
CA HIS A 205 -23.18 -7.15 -1.79
C HIS A 205 -23.74 -7.48 -3.17
N PHE A 206 -24.22 -6.46 -3.87
CA PHE A 206 -24.92 -6.58 -5.12
C PHE A 206 -24.48 -5.49 -6.09
N SER A 207 -24.38 -5.83 -7.37
CA SER A 207 -24.17 -4.88 -8.46
C SER A 207 -24.66 -5.48 -9.77
N ILE A 208 -24.89 -4.62 -10.76
CA ILE A 208 -25.11 -4.99 -12.15
C ILE A 208 -23.78 -4.89 -12.90
N VAL A 209 -23.46 -5.96 -13.63
CA VAL A 209 -22.29 -6.03 -14.49
C VAL A 209 -22.70 -6.23 -15.95
N THR A 210 -21.80 -5.89 -16.85
CA THR A 210 -21.83 -6.32 -18.24
C THR A 210 -20.60 -7.14 -18.55
N LEU A 211 -20.71 -8.04 -19.52
CA LEU A 211 -19.53 -8.69 -20.09
C LEU A 211 -18.61 -7.61 -20.67
N MET A 212 -17.35 -7.65 -20.27
CA MET A 212 -16.34 -6.96 -21.06
C MET A 212 -16.23 -7.74 -22.36
N GLU A 213 -16.65 -7.13 -23.48
CA GLU A 213 -16.21 -7.65 -24.77
C GLU A 213 -14.69 -7.85 -24.70
N PRO A 214 -14.17 -8.95 -25.23
CA PRO A 214 -12.74 -9.18 -25.23
C PRO A 214 -12.11 -8.11 -26.12
N LYS A 215 -11.81 -6.95 -25.55
CA LYS A 215 -10.62 -6.21 -25.91
C LYS A 215 -9.55 -7.27 -25.82
N ILE A 216 -9.01 -7.67 -26.97
CA ILE A 216 -7.87 -8.58 -27.06
C ILE A 216 -6.89 -8.08 -26.02
N VAL A 217 -6.90 -8.72 -24.85
CA VAL A 217 -5.92 -8.47 -23.83
C VAL A 217 -4.73 -9.15 -24.45
N VAL A 218 -3.96 -8.37 -25.21
CA VAL A 218 -2.58 -8.68 -25.46
C VAL A 218 -2.03 -8.86 -24.06
N LYS A 219 -1.98 -10.12 -23.61
CA LYS A 219 -1.25 -10.52 -22.41
C LYS A 219 0.14 -9.99 -22.67
N LYS A 220 0.46 -8.80 -22.17
CA LYS A 220 1.85 -8.37 -22.08
C LYS A 220 2.49 -9.46 -21.26
N ASN A 221 3.32 -10.24 -21.94
CA ASN A 221 3.91 -11.46 -21.42
C ASN A 221 4.47 -11.14 -20.04
N LYS A 222 4.06 -11.88 -18.99
CA LYS A 222 4.62 -11.73 -17.64
C LYS A 222 6.17 -11.76 -17.65
N LYS A 223 6.76 -12.40 -18.67
CA LYS A 223 8.19 -12.35 -18.99
C LYS A 223 8.75 -10.93 -19.21
N GLU A 224 8.05 -10.01 -19.86
CA GLU A 224 8.56 -8.64 -20.07
C GLU A 224 8.57 -7.81 -18.79
N ILE A 225 7.59 -7.98 -17.91
CA ILE A 225 7.52 -7.26 -16.63
C ILE A 225 8.59 -7.81 -15.66
N LEU A 226 8.76 -9.14 -15.62
CA LEU A 226 9.82 -9.79 -14.83
C LEU A 226 11.22 -9.43 -15.35
N TRP A 227 11.42 -9.38 -16.67
CA TRP A 227 12.67 -8.94 -17.28
C TRP A 227 12.99 -7.48 -16.96
N LYS A 228 11.99 -6.59 -17.05
CA LYS A 228 12.16 -5.18 -16.69
C LYS A 228 12.49 -5.00 -15.20
N CYS A 229 11.82 -5.72 -14.29
CA CYS A 229 12.17 -5.70 -12.87
C CYS A 229 13.57 -6.25 -12.60
N TRP A 230 13.99 -7.29 -13.31
CA TRP A 230 15.33 -7.87 -13.14
C TRP A 230 16.42 -6.92 -13.63
N VAL A 231 16.21 -6.22 -14.76
CA VAL A 231 17.12 -5.20 -15.28
C VAL A 231 17.23 -4.00 -14.33
N VAL A 232 16.13 -3.56 -13.71
CA VAL A 232 16.14 -2.49 -12.71
C VAL A 232 16.88 -2.93 -11.43
N GLY A 233 16.72 -4.18 -11.01
CA GLY A 233 17.47 -4.76 -9.89
C GLY A 233 18.98 -4.78 -10.11
N PHE A 234 19.43 -5.18 -11.31
CA PHE A 234 20.85 -5.16 -11.65
C PHE A 234 21.43 -3.74 -11.75
N ALA A 235 20.67 -2.78 -12.27
CA ALA A 235 21.11 -1.40 -12.37
C ALA A 235 21.37 -0.80 -10.97
N LEU A 236 20.47 -1.02 -10.01
CA LEU A 236 20.68 -0.58 -8.62
C LEU A 236 21.87 -1.28 -7.95
N ALA A 237 22.05 -2.58 -8.20
CA ALA A 237 23.17 -3.34 -7.64
C ALA A 237 24.52 -2.84 -8.17
N PHE A 238 24.61 -2.50 -9.47
CA PHE A 238 25.81 -1.92 -10.07
C PHE A 238 26.16 -0.56 -9.48
N ILE A 239 25.17 0.30 -9.26
CA ILE A 239 25.36 1.62 -8.63
C ILE A 239 25.86 1.44 -7.19
N GLY A 240 25.31 0.49 -6.44
CA GLY A 240 25.79 0.13 -5.11
C GLY A 240 27.25 -0.36 -5.11
N LEU A 241 27.62 -1.23 -6.06
CA LEU A 241 28.98 -1.75 -6.15
C LEU A 241 30.01 -0.64 -6.45
N VAL A 242 29.69 0.26 -7.38
CA VAL A 242 30.57 1.37 -7.77
C VAL A 242 30.79 2.34 -6.60
N THR A 243 29.73 2.65 -5.86
CA THR A 243 29.84 3.53 -4.68
C THR A 243 30.71 2.91 -3.60
N VAL A 244 30.53 1.62 -3.28
CA VAL A 244 31.40 0.91 -2.31
C VAL A 244 32.85 0.87 -2.77
N ALA A 245 33.12 0.55 -4.05
CA ALA A 245 34.47 0.53 -4.61
C ALA A 245 35.16 1.92 -4.56
N SER A 246 34.40 2.99 -4.80
CA SER A 246 34.94 4.36 -4.72
C SER A 246 35.32 4.75 -3.28
N VAL A 247 34.50 4.36 -2.30
CA VAL A 247 34.73 4.64 -0.88
C VAL A 247 35.93 3.86 -0.36
N THR A 248 36.07 2.58 -0.70
CA THR A 248 37.22 1.77 -0.29
C THR A 248 38.52 2.32 -0.89
N MET A 249 38.51 2.73 -2.16
CA MET A 249 39.66 3.37 -2.80
C MET A 249 40.05 4.69 -2.13
N MET A 250 39.09 5.53 -1.78
CA MET A 250 39.36 6.76 -1.03
C MET A 250 39.93 6.48 0.36
N MET A 251 39.41 5.46 1.07
CA MET A 251 39.91 5.08 2.38
C MET A 251 41.35 4.55 2.32
N ILE A 252 41.69 3.76 1.30
CA ILE A 252 43.07 3.29 1.07
C ILE A 252 43.99 4.47 0.77
N ARG A 253 43.57 5.43 -0.07
CA ARG A 253 44.34 6.64 -0.37
C ARG A 253 44.58 7.47 0.89
N TYR A 254 43.56 7.61 1.74
CA TYR A 254 43.68 8.29 3.04
C TYR A 254 44.71 7.63 3.94
N LEU A 255 44.67 6.30 4.08
CA LEU A 255 45.65 5.57 4.89
C LEU A 255 47.07 5.71 4.32
N LYS A 256 47.23 5.71 3.00
CA LYS A 256 48.52 5.94 2.34
C LYS A 256 49.04 7.36 2.55
N CYS A 257 48.20 8.38 2.39
CA CYS A 257 48.57 9.77 2.64
C CYS A 257 48.96 9.99 4.11
N LYS A 258 48.21 9.43 5.06
CA LYS A 258 48.56 9.51 6.48
C LYS A 258 49.89 8.81 6.77
N LYS A 259 50.14 7.66 6.15
CA LYS A 259 51.43 6.96 6.29
C LYS A 259 52.59 7.74 5.69
N VAL A 260 52.38 8.45 4.58
CA VAL A 260 53.38 9.35 3.99
C VAL A 260 53.63 10.56 4.89
N GLU A 261 52.59 11.16 5.47
CA GLU A 261 52.72 12.26 6.43
C GLU A 261 53.48 11.84 7.71
N GLU A 262 53.26 10.60 8.18
CA GLU A 262 54.04 10.01 9.27
C GLU A 262 55.51 9.75 8.88
N MET A 263 55.77 9.36 7.62
CA MET A 263 57.13 9.14 7.09
C MET A 263 57.89 10.45 6.82
N GLU A 264 57.22 11.52 6.41
CA GLU A 264 57.80 12.86 6.27
C GLU A 264 58.19 13.45 7.63
N LYS A 265 57.40 13.17 8.68
CA LYS A 265 57.69 13.61 10.04
C LYS A 265 58.90 12.91 10.67
N GLN A 266 59.17 11.66 10.28
CA GLN A 266 60.38 10.93 10.71
C GLN A 266 61.62 11.34 9.89
N SER A 267 61.46 11.66 8.61
CA SER A 267 62.54 12.14 7.74
C SER A 267 63.08 13.53 8.15
N ASN A 268 62.22 14.44 8.61
CA ASN A 268 62.68 15.76 9.08
C ASN A 268 63.40 15.71 10.44
N GLY A 269 63.39 14.56 11.12
CA GLY A 269 64.09 14.33 12.39
C GLY A 269 65.52 13.81 12.24
N ALA A 270 65.90 13.31 11.06
CA ALA A 270 67.24 12.82 10.77
C ALA A 270 67.82 13.60 9.58
N GLU A 271 68.77 14.49 9.89
CA GLU A 271 69.64 15.22 8.93
C GLU A 271 69.03 16.48 8.28
N ALA A 272 68.94 17.54 9.08
CA ALA A 272 68.96 18.90 8.54
C ALA A 272 70.33 19.15 7.88
N PHE A 273 70.38 19.10 6.54
CA PHE A 273 71.58 19.46 5.77
C PHE A 273 72.06 20.88 6.15
N ASN A 274 73.31 20.99 6.59
CA ASN A 274 73.95 22.27 6.85
C ASN A 274 74.04 23.08 5.54
N TYR A 275 73.48 24.29 5.57
CA TYR A 275 73.56 25.24 4.46
C TYR A 275 74.67 26.25 4.75
N VAL A 276 75.40 26.65 3.71
CA VAL A 276 76.41 27.72 3.81
C VAL A 276 75.97 28.86 2.91
N TRP A 277 76.09 30.08 3.42
CA TRP A 277 75.83 31.31 2.68
C TRP A 277 77.12 31.77 1.99
N ILE A 278 77.05 31.97 0.68
CA ILE A 278 78.15 32.57 -0.10
C ILE A 278 77.55 33.77 -0.83
N GLY A 279 77.77 34.97 -0.28
CA GLY A 279 77.06 36.18 -0.72
C GLY A 279 75.55 36.05 -0.52
N ASP A 280 74.76 36.45 -1.53
CA ASP A 280 73.29 36.46 -1.48
C ASP A 280 72.63 35.14 -1.91
N CYS A 281 73.42 34.10 -2.22
CA CYS A 281 72.89 32.80 -2.62
C CYS A 281 73.09 31.73 -1.54
N LYS A 282 72.01 31.00 -1.26
CA LYS A 282 71.99 29.88 -0.31
C LYS A 282 72.23 28.58 -1.08
N MET A 283 73.30 27.86 -0.75
CA MET A 283 73.63 26.58 -1.37
C MET A 283 73.82 25.46 -0.33
N PRO A 284 73.40 24.22 -0.64
CA PRO A 284 73.58 23.07 0.24
C PRO A 284 75.06 22.67 0.28
N SER A 285 75.63 22.55 1.48
CA SER A 285 77.03 22.19 1.67
C SER A 285 77.14 20.71 2.00
N ALA A 286 77.62 19.90 1.08
CA ALA A 286 77.99 18.51 1.35
C ALA A 286 79.32 18.48 2.11
N ALA A 287 79.36 17.85 3.29
CA ALA A 287 80.61 17.62 4.01
C ALA A 287 81.52 16.73 3.14
N THR A 288 82.69 17.24 2.77
CA THR A 288 83.67 16.53 1.95
C THR A 288 84.22 15.34 2.72
N LEU A 289 83.76 14.12 2.42
CA LEU A 289 84.38 12.89 2.90
C LEU A 289 85.55 12.55 1.98
N ARG A 290 86.80 12.79 2.43
CA ARG A 290 88.00 12.25 1.78
C ARG A 290 88.15 10.78 2.16
N THR A 291 87.90 9.88 1.22
CA THR A 291 88.33 8.48 1.34
C THR A 291 89.81 8.38 0.96
N GLN A 292 90.66 7.91 1.87
CA GLN A 292 92.04 7.55 1.52
C GLN A 292 92.04 6.23 0.74
N PRO A 293 92.77 6.12 -0.38
CA PRO A 293 92.92 4.86 -1.10
C PRO A 293 93.83 3.91 -0.32
N ILE A 294 93.34 2.70 -0.04
CA ILE A 294 94.14 1.55 0.41
C ILE A 294 94.59 0.77 -0.82
N LEU A 295 95.91 0.58 -0.98
CA LEU A 295 96.51 -0.27 -2.00
C LEU A 295 96.43 -1.75 -1.60
N GLU A 296 95.85 -2.58 -2.45
CA GLU A 296 95.93 -4.04 -2.34
C GLU A 296 97.24 -4.55 -2.95
N ASN A 297 98.14 -5.08 -2.11
CA ASN A 297 99.30 -5.84 -2.56
C ASN A 297 98.89 -7.29 -2.86
N ARG A 298 99.24 -7.78 -4.05
CA ARG A 298 99.27 -9.20 -4.40
C ARG A 298 100.61 -9.79 -3.97
N GLU A 299 100.58 -10.93 -3.27
CA GLU A 299 101.31 -12.17 -3.64
C GLU A 299 101.20 -13.26 -2.54
N VAL A 300 100.68 -14.45 -2.96
CA VAL A 300 101.17 -15.85 -2.75
C VAL A 300 101.59 -16.32 -1.34
N PRO A 301 101.38 -17.60 -0.93
CA PRO A 301 100.64 -18.71 -1.55
C PRO A 301 99.32 -19.08 -0.85
#